data_AF-A0A7X8MS26-F1
#
_entry.id   AF-A0A7X8MS26-F1
#
_cell.length_a   1.000
_cell.length_b   1.000
_cell.length_c   1.000
_cell.angle_alpha   90.00
_cell.angle_beta   90.00
_cell.angle_gamma   90.00
#
_symmetry.space_group_name_H-M   'P 1'
#
loop_
_entity.id
_entity.type
_entity.pdbx_description
1 polymer ?
#
loop_
_entity_poly.entity_id
_entity_poly.type
_entity_poly.pdbx_seq_one_letter_code
_entity_poly.pdbx_strand_id
1 'polypeptide(L)' 'MKKSRKMKKGRHEQAMEMAKEMIDKGIGMSKIVEETKLTEEDVTKAKDKWVDQS' A
#
# COMPACT_ATOMS: atom_id res chain seq x y z
N MET A 1 26.01 6.50 12.73
CA MET A 1 24.67 5.87 12.75
C MET A 1 23.62 6.96 13.02
N LYS A 2 22.69 7.21 12.08
CA LYS A 2 21.34 7.82 12.32
C LYS A 2 20.62 8.00 10.96
N LYS A 3 19.94 6.95 10.48
CA LYS A 3 18.97 7.01 9.38
C LYS A 3 17.71 7.72 9.88
N SER A 4 17.66 9.06 9.82
CA SER A 4 16.39 9.77 9.96
C SER A 4 15.69 9.84 8.61
N ARG A 5 15.08 8.72 8.20
CA ARG A 5 14.07 8.71 7.13
C ARG A 5 12.78 9.32 7.70
N LYS A 6 12.73 10.65 7.79
CA LYS A 6 11.45 11.37 7.79
C LYS A 6 10.85 11.19 6.40
N MET A 7 10.25 10.03 6.12
CA MET A 7 9.42 9.86 4.93
C MET A 7 8.27 10.88 5.05
N LYS A 8 8.23 11.81 4.09
CA LYS A 8 7.18 12.82 3.97
C LYS A 8 5.83 12.11 3.98
N LYS A 9 4.99 12.40 4.98
CA LYS A 9 3.70 11.74 5.25
C LYS A 9 2.82 11.54 4.01
N GLY A 10 2.89 12.43 3.01
CA GLY A 10 2.09 12.31 1.78
C GLY A 10 2.43 11.16 0.83
N ARG A 11 3.67 10.62 0.80
CA ARG A 11 3.99 9.52 -0.14
C ARG A 11 3.41 8.18 0.26
N HIS A 12 3.31 7.94 1.57
CA HIS A 12 2.76 6.69 2.07
C HIS A 12 1.23 6.65 1.87
N GLU A 13 0.57 7.79 2.04
CA GLU A 13 -0.87 7.94 1.82
C GLU A 13 -1.23 7.72 0.35
N GLN A 14 -0.50 8.34 -0.58
CA GLN A 14 -0.67 8.12 -2.02
C GLN A 14 -0.45 6.64 -2.42
N ALA A 15 0.56 6.00 -1.85
CA ALA A 15 0.83 4.59 -2.11
C ALA A 15 -0.29 3.68 -1.57
N MET A 16 -0.87 4.01 -0.41
CA MET A 16 -2.02 3.29 0.13
C MET A 16 -3.30 3.49 -0.70
N GLU A 17 -3.58 4.70 -1.17
CA GLU A 17 -4.73 4.94 -2.05
C GLU A 17 -4.59 4.18 -3.37
N MET A 18 -3.41 4.22 -3.98
CA MET A 18 -3.11 3.47 -5.20
C MET A 18 -3.24 1.95 -4.96
N ALA A 19 -2.78 1.44 -3.82
CA ALA A 19 -2.96 0.03 -3.46
C ALA A 19 -4.42 -0.36 -3.34
N LYS A 20 -5.25 0.46 -2.68
CA LYS A 20 -6.71 0.23 -2.56
C LYS A 20 -7.39 0.18 -3.92
N GLU A 21 -7.10 1.14 -4.80
CA GLU A 21 -7.67 1.17 -6.16
C GLU A 21 -7.27 -0.07 -6.97
N MET A 22 -6.01 -0.52 -6.82
CA MET A 22 -5.55 -1.74 -7.48
C MET A 22 -6.19 -3.00 -6.90
N ILE A 23 -6.44 -3.06 -5.59
CA ILE A 23 -7.17 -4.16 -4.94
C ILE A 23 -8.61 -4.21 -5.43
N ASP A 24 -9.29 -3.05 -5.51
CA ASP A 24 -10.66 -2.92 -6.02
C ASP A 24 -10.77 -3.39 -7.48
N LYS A 25 -9.76 -3.07 -8.31
CA LYS A 25 -9.62 -3.57 -9.68
C LYS A 25 -9.28 -5.06 -9.78
N GLY A 26 -9.04 -5.75 -8.66
CA GLY A 26 -8.67 -7.17 -8.63
C GLY A 26 -7.23 -7.45 -9.06
N ILE A 27 -6.33 -6.47 -8.95
CA ILE A 27 -4.90 -6.64 -9.29
C ILE A 27 -4.21 -7.50 -8.22
N GLY A 28 -3.34 -8.41 -8.70
CA GLY A 28 -2.58 -9.30 -7.84
C GLY A 28 -1.53 -8.57 -6.98
N MET A 29 -1.34 -9.03 -5.74
CA MET A 29 -0.51 -8.42 -4.71
C MET A 29 0.93 -8.11 -5.15
N SER A 30 1.59 -9.00 -5.88
CA SER A 30 2.96 -8.77 -6.36
C SER A 30 3.07 -7.51 -7.23
N LYS A 31 2.07 -7.26 -8.09
CA LYS A 31 2.05 -6.08 -8.96
C LYS A 31 1.77 -4.81 -8.17
N ILE A 32 0.93 -4.91 -7.13
CA ILE A 32 0.63 -3.78 -6.23
C ILE A 32 1.87 -3.36 -5.46
N VAL A 33 2.62 -4.32 -4.91
CA VAL A 33 3.88 -4.08 -4.20
C VAL A 33 4.92 -3.42 -5.11
N GLU A 34 5.02 -3.89 -6.36
CA GLU A 34 5.95 -3.34 -7.35
C GLU A 34 5.61 -1.88 -7.73
N GLU A 35 4.33 -1.60 -8.00
CA GLU A 35 3.84 -0.27 -8.41
C GLU A 35 3.84 0.74 -7.26
N THR A 36 3.29 0.37 -6.10
CA THR A 36 3.15 1.29 -4.95
C THR A 36 4.43 1.44 -4.14
N LYS A 37 5.39 0.52 -4.32
CA LYS A 37 6.58 0.36 -3.47
C LYS A 37 6.25 0.21 -1.99
N LEU A 38 5.03 -0.23 -1.68
CA LEU A 38 4.65 -0.65 -0.34
C LEU A 38 5.26 -2.01 -0.03
N THR A 39 5.31 -2.33 1.25
CA THR A 39 5.66 -3.69 1.66
C THR A 39 4.46 -4.61 1.45
N GLU A 40 4.73 -5.92 1.31
CA GLU A 40 3.67 -6.94 1.25
C GLU A 40 2.73 -6.84 2.47
N GLU A 41 3.28 -6.52 3.65
CA GLU A 41 2.51 -6.30 4.87
C GLU A 41 1.55 -5.10 4.77
N ASP A 42 1.99 -3.99 4.20
CA ASP A 42 1.17 -2.79 4.01
C ASP A 42 0.03 -3.04 3.01
N VAL A 43 0.34 -3.75 1.91
CA VAL A 43 -0.66 -4.15 0.91
C VAL A 43 -1.67 -5.13 1.50
N THR A 44 -1.20 -6.07 2.32
CA THR A 44 -2.06 -7.00 3.05
C THR A 44 -2.98 -6.27 4.00
N LYS A 45 -2.48 -5.30 4.79
CA LYS A 45 -3.30 -4.45 5.65
C LYS A 45 -4.31 -3.62 4.86
N ALA A 46 -3.93 -3.12 3.68
CA ALA A 46 -4.84 -2.38 2.81
C ALA A 46 -5.97 -3.29 2.27
N LYS A 47 -5.63 -4.53 1.89
CA LYS A 47 -6.59 -5.54 1.42
C LYS A 47 -7.53 -6.00 2.54
N ASP A 48 -7.00 -6.29 3.71
CA ASP A 48 -7.75 -6.76 4.87
C ASP A 48 -8.80 -5.71 5.30
N LYS A 49 -8.39 -4.44 5.40
CA LYS A 49 -9.31 -3.32 5.64
C LYS A 49 -10.35 -3.12 4.55
N TRP A 50 -10.04 -3.47 3.30
CA TRP A 50 -10.98 -3.34 2.19
C TRP A 50 -12.03 -4.46 2.22
N VAL A 51 -11.60 -5.70 2.47
CA VAL A 51 -12.49 -6.87 2.55
C VAL A 51 -13.43 -6.78 3.75
N ASP A 52 -12.97 -6.25 4.89
CA ASP A 52 -13.81 -6.05 6.09
C ASP A 52 -14.91 -4.99 5.90
N GLN A 53 -14.80 -4.15 4.86
CA GLN A 53 -15.80 -3.13 4.51
C GLN A 53 -16.80 -3.55 3.42
N SER A 54 -16.70 -4.78 2.89
CA SER A 54 -17.57 -5.31 1.81
C SER A 54 -18.67 -6.25 2.31
#